data_AF-A0A1Y2ALA8-F1
#
_entry.id   AF-A0A1Y2ALA8-F1
#
_cell.length_a   1.000
_cell.length_b   1.000
_cell.length_c   1.000
_cell.angle_alpha   90.00
_cell.angle_beta   90.00
_cell.angle_gamma   90.00
#
_symmetry.space_group_name_H-M   'P 1'
#
loop_
_entity.id
_entity.type
_entity.pdbx_description
1 polymer ?
#
loop_
_entity_poly.entity_id
_entity_poly.type
_entity_poly.pdbx_seq_one_letter_code
_entity_poly.pdbx_strand_id
1 'polypeptide(L)'
;MEADALVSFLSTPSFTGIDLLTASLVSLAFAFVVFYATWSTAESVASANAKLNSPSEAKDEKKPIEEKTEEVESEDDEDDESDDEDTNANVPLLSKTYSGPGEWKMVLLVRTDLDMGKGKAAAQCCHATLAAYRKLKQRIRRYDPAWAGLRNWERYGQAKVTLKCPNEEEMLALQKKARSLGLVAESIRDAGRTQIAANSRTVLAVGPGPKKVVDEVCGHLKLY
;
A
#
# COMPACT_ATOMS: atom_id res chain seq x y z
N MET A 1 11.11 40.12 -59.46
CA MET A 1 10.11 40.31 -58.39
C MET A 1 10.00 38.99 -57.65
N GLU A 2 11.04 38.58 -56.91
CA GLU A 2 11.05 37.27 -56.20
C GLU A 2 12.23 37.07 -55.23
N ALA A 3 12.72 38.14 -54.58
CA ALA A 3 13.75 38.01 -53.52
C ALA A 3 13.31 38.59 -52.16
N ASP A 4 12.34 39.51 -52.15
CA ASP A 4 11.96 40.22 -50.92
C ASP A 4 10.91 39.48 -50.07
N ALA A 5 10.24 38.45 -50.62
CA ALA A 5 9.22 37.69 -49.89
C ALA A 5 9.79 36.62 -48.94
N LEU A 6 11.01 36.13 -49.17
CA LEU A 6 11.61 35.06 -48.35
C LEU A 6 12.40 35.58 -47.15
N VAL A 7 12.78 36.86 -47.12
CA VAL A 7 13.48 37.47 -45.97
C VAL A 7 12.50 37.86 -44.85
N SER A 8 11.23 38.11 -45.18
CA SER A 8 10.18 38.44 -44.20
C SER A 8 9.72 37.25 -43.35
N PHE A 9 9.99 36.00 -43.75
CA PHE A 9 9.54 34.81 -43.02
C PHE A 9 10.56 34.30 -41.97
N LEU A 10 11.79 34.83 -41.97
CA LEU A 10 12.86 34.42 -41.04
C LEU A 10 13.17 35.44 -39.94
N SER A 11 12.35 36.50 -39.80
CA SER A 11 12.45 37.42 -38.67
C SER A 11 11.52 36.96 -37.55
N THR A 12 11.92 35.92 -36.82
CA THR A 12 11.28 35.58 -35.53
C THR A 12 11.54 36.73 -34.54
N PRO A 13 10.52 37.22 -33.80
CA PRO A 13 10.79 38.14 -32.69
C PRO A 13 11.67 37.40 -31.68
N SER A 14 12.84 37.96 -31.40
CA SER A 14 13.75 37.44 -30.37
C SER A 14 13.02 37.37 -29.04
N PHE A 15 12.75 36.15 -28.57
CA PHE A 15 12.18 35.87 -27.26
C PHE A 15 13.19 36.32 -26.20
N THR A 16 13.00 37.51 -25.64
CA THR A 16 13.89 38.04 -24.61
C THR A 16 13.56 37.38 -23.28
N GLY A 17 14.55 37.10 -22.42
CA GLY A 17 14.36 36.38 -21.15
C GLY A 17 13.39 37.02 -20.15
N ILE A 18 12.87 38.21 -20.45
CA ILE A 18 11.80 38.90 -19.70
C ILE A 18 10.47 38.14 -19.86
N ASP A 19 10.21 37.51 -21.01
CA ASP A 19 8.96 36.80 -21.31
C ASP A 19 8.80 35.47 -20.53
N LEU A 20 9.93 34.85 -20.13
CA LEU A 20 9.90 33.63 -19.31
C LEU A 20 9.62 33.93 -17.83
N LEU A 21 10.16 35.05 -17.33
CA LEU A 21 9.94 35.50 -15.96
C LEU A 21 8.51 36.00 -15.75
N THR A 22 7.95 36.75 -16.71
CA THR A 22 6.55 37.20 -16.64
C THR A 22 5.57 36.03 -16.75
N ALA A 23 5.81 35.06 -17.63
CA ALA A 23 5.00 33.85 -17.73
C ALA A 23 5.02 33.00 -16.45
N SER A 24 6.19 32.89 -15.79
CA SER A 24 6.32 32.17 -14.51
C SER A 24 5.59 32.89 -13.37
N LEU A 25 5.65 34.22 -13.31
CA LEU A 25 4.97 34.99 -12.26
C LEU A 25 3.45 34.99 -12.43
N VAL A 26 2.95 35.06 -13.67
CA VAL A 26 1.51 34.94 -13.96
C VAL A 26 1.00 33.54 -13.61
N SER A 27 1.78 32.50 -13.90
CA SER A 27 1.44 31.11 -13.54
C SER A 27 1.41 30.91 -12.02
N LEU A 28 2.38 31.48 -11.29
CA LEU A 28 2.41 31.45 -9.82
C LEU A 28 1.23 32.22 -9.21
N ALA A 29 0.88 33.40 -9.75
CA ALA A 29 -0.27 34.17 -9.29
C ALA A 29 -1.58 33.42 -9.52
N PHE A 30 -1.75 32.78 -10.69
CA PHE A 30 -2.93 31.97 -10.99
C PHE A 30 -3.02 30.75 -10.08
N ALA A 31 -1.91 30.04 -9.86
CA ALA A 31 -1.86 28.92 -8.92
C ALA A 31 -2.21 29.34 -7.49
N PHE A 32 -1.77 30.53 -7.05
CA PHE A 32 -2.09 31.06 -5.72
C PHE A 32 -3.57 31.43 -5.58
N VAL A 33 -4.18 32.02 -6.62
CA VAL A 33 -5.61 32.35 -6.64
C VAL A 33 -6.46 31.08 -6.63
N VAL A 34 -6.10 30.07 -7.44
CA VAL A 34 -6.80 28.78 -7.46
C VAL A 34 -6.65 28.09 -6.11
N PHE A 35 -5.44 28.02 -5.55
CA PHE A 35 -5.20 27.43 -4.23
C PHE A 35 -6.01 28.13 -3.13
N TYR A 36 -6.00 29.47 -3.10
CA TYR A 36 -6.74 30.23 -2.10
C TYR A 36 -8.26 30.07 -2.25
N ALA A 37 -8.77 30.02 -3.49
CA ALA A 37 -10.18 29.75 -3.75
C ALA A 37 -10.58 28.34 -3.28
N THR A 38 -9.78 27.32 -3.61
CA THR A 38 -10.03 25.94 -3.17
C THR A 38 -9.93 25.77 -1.66
N TRP A 39 -8.96 26.44 -1.02
CA TRP A 39 -8.78 26.45 0.43
C TRP A 39 -9.96 27.13 1.13
N SER A 40 -10.41 28.29 0.63
CA SER A 40 -11.54 29.02 1.19
C SER A 40 -12.88 28.26 1.05
N THR A 41 -13.08 27.55 -0.06
CA THR A 41 -14.24 26.67 -0.22
C THR A 41 -14.16 25.46 0.70
N ALA A 42 -12.98 24.86 0.87
CA ALA A 42 -12.77 23.74 1.79
C ALA A 42 -13.04 24.14 3.25
N GLU A 43 -12.59 25.32 3.67
CA GLU A 43 -12.83 25.85 5.02
C GLU A 43 -14.31 26.18 5.25
N SER A 44 -15.00 26.69 4.22
CA SER A 44 -16.45 26.93 4.25
C SER A 44 -17.26 25.64 4.35
N VAL A 45 -16.86 24.58 3.63
CA VAL A 45 -17.48 23.24 3.68
C VAL A 45 -17.19 22.55 5.02
N ALA A 46 -15.97 22.65 5.53
CA ALA A 46 -15.62 22.13 6.85
C ALA A 46 -16.43 22.81 7.97
N SER A 47 -16.59 24.14 7.90
CA SER A 47 -17.39 24.91 8.84
C SER A 47 -18.89 24.60 8.74
N ALA A 48 -19.41 24.38 7.52
CA ALA A 48 -20.80 23.95 7.30
C ALA A 48 -21.07 22.53 7.85
N ASN A 49 -20.16 21.57 7.61
CA ASN A 49 -20.25 20.21 8.14
C ASN A 49 -20.14 20.18 9.68
N ALA A 50 -19.30 21.03 10.27
CA ALA A 50 -19.22 21.17 11.72
C ALA A 50 -20.52 21.71 12.34
N LYS A 51 -21.24 22.58 11.63
CA LYS A 51 -22.53 23.14 12.07
C LYS A 51 -23.70 22.15 11.97
N LEU A 52 -23.63 21.23 11.01
CA LEU A 52 -24.60 20.13 10.83
C LEU A 52 -24.46 19.02 11.89
N ASN A 53 -23.29 18.86 12.51
CA ASN A 53 -23.01 17.82 13.53
C ASN A 53 -23.26 18.25 14.99
N SER A 54 -24.10 19.26 15.23
CA SER A 54 -24.55 19.58 16.60
C SER A 54 -25.89 18.87 16.93
N PRO A 55 -26.03 18.16 18.08
CA PRO A 55 -27.23 17.41 18.39
C PRO A 55 -28.35 18.34 18.91
N SER A 56 -29.50 18.38 18.22
CA SER A 56 -30.76 18.86 18.81
C SER A 56 -31.82 17.77 18.77
N GLU A 57 -32.46 17.57 19.92
CA GLU A 57 -33.47 16.56 20.22
C GLU A 57 -34.71 16.57 19.31
N ALA A 58 -35.32 15.38 19.20
CA ALA A 58 -36.76 15.10 19.08
C ALA A 58 -37.44 14.99 17.69
N LYS A 59 -37.85 13.73 17.42
CA LYS A 59 -39.20 13.24 17.00
C LYS A 59 -39.57 13.07 15.51
N ASP A 60 -39.86 11.80 15.22
CA ASP A 60 -40.99 11.20 14.48
C ASP A 60 -41.16 11.25 12.94
N GLU A 61 -41.57 10.07 12.45
CA GLU A 61 -42.33 9.70 11.23
C GLU A 61 -41.71 9.57 9.80
N LYS A 62 -41.71 8.29 9.35
CA LYS A 62 -42.03 7.68 8.03
C LYS A 62 -41.44 8.19 6.69
N LYS A 63 -40.63 7.30 6.07
CA LYS A 63 -40.55 6.75 4.67
C LYS A 63 -41.43 7.41 3.56
N PRO A 64 -41.07 7.39 2.23
CA PRO A 64 -40.23 6.39 1.54
C PRO A 64 -39.45 6.81 0.23
N ILE A 65 -38.69 5.84 -0.33
CA ILE A 65 -38.33 5.58 -1.76
C ILE A 65 -37.02 6.15 -2.39
N GLU A 66 -36.34 5.21 -3.07
CA GLU A 66 -35.44 5.24 -4.25
C GLU A 66 -33.93 5.55 -4.16
N GLU A 67 -33.19 4.48 -4.52
CA GLU A 67 -32.14 4.39 -5.54
C GLU A 67 -31.02 5.42 -5.48
N LYS A 68 -29.82 4.96 -5.10
CA LYS A 68 -28.57 5.59 -5.50
C LYS A 68 -27.41 4.61 -5.57
N THR A 69 -26.83 4.59 -6.75
CA THR A 69 -25.46 4.25 -7.11
C THR A 69 -24.47 4.63 -6.01
N GLU A 70 -23.72 3.65 -5.51
CA GLU A 70 -22.58 3.89 -4.64
C GLU A 70 -21.33 4.10 -5.51
N GLU A 71 -20.91 5.37 -5.58
CA GLU A 71 -19.59 5.78 -6.01
C GLU A 71 -18.59 5.41 -4.91
N VAL A 72 -17.55 4.67 -5.27
CA VAL A 72 -16.47 4.26 -4.36
C VAL A 72 -15.41 5.35 -4.38
N GLU A 73 -15.42 6.21 -3.35
CA GLU A 73 -14.29 7.08 -3.02
C GLU A 73 -13.36 6.33 -2.05
N SER A 74 -12.15 6.04 -2.52
CA SER A 74 -11.07 5.48 -1.72
C SER A 74 -10.27 6.61 -1.09
N GLU A 75 -10.61 6.97 0.14
CA GLU A 75 -9.74 7.73 1.02
C GLU A 75 -8.86 6.74 1.80
N ASP A 76 -7.62 6.61 1.33
CA ASP A 76 -6.54 5.84 1.93
C ASP A 76 -5.83 6.70 2.99
N ASP A 77 -6.33 6.67 4.22
CA ASP A 77 -5.58 7.07 5.41
C ASP A 77 -5.65 5.91 6.42
N GLU A 78 -4.73 4.95 6.30
CA GLU A 78 -4.54 3.91 7.30
C GLU A 78 -3.08 3.92 7.77
N ASP A 79 -2.83 4.76 8.78
CA ASP A 79 -1.77 4.53 9.77
C ASP A 79 -2.21 3.35 10.67
N ASP A 80 -2.08 2.13 10.15
CA ASP A 80 -2.29 0.90 10.93
C ASP A 80 -1.01 0.59 11.71
N GLU A 81 -0.94 1.09 12.95
CA GLU A 81 0.01 0.64 13.95
C GLU A 81 -0.31 -0.84 14.29
N SER A 82 0.39 -1.76 13.64
CA SER A 82 0.35 -3.16 14.00
C SER A 82 0.89 -3.35 15.42
N ASP A 83 -0.01 -3.43 16.39
CA ASP A 83 0.20 -3.66 17.83
C ASP A 83 0.75 -5.06 18.18
N ASP A 84 1.55 -5.66 17.30
CA ASP A 84 2.42 -6.78 17.66
C ASP A 84 3.77 -6.17 18.09
N GLU A 85 3.92 -5.81 19.37
CA GLU A 85 5.21 -5.49 19.99
C GLU A 85 6.19 -6.68 19.83
N ASP A 86 6.87 -6.77 18.68
CA ASP A 86 8.11 -7.53 18.51
C ASP A 86 9.27 -6.71 19.11
N THR A 87 9.16 -6.29 20.38
CA THR A 87 10.26 -5.66 21.14
C THR A 87 11.32 -6.68 21.59
N ASN A 88 11.11 -7.97 21.31
CA ASN A 88 12.05 -8.99 21.71
C ASN A 88 13.28 -9.03 20.77
N ALA A 89 14.37 -8.45 21.24
CA ALA A 89 15.70 -8.50 20.61
C ALA A 89 16.25 -9.93 20.35
N ASN A 90 15.52 -10.99 20.74
CA ASN A 90 15.89 -12.39 20.55
C ASN A 90 15.28 -13.09 19.32
N VAL A 91 14.50 -12.43 18.46
CA VAL A 91 14.03 -13.12 17.23
C VAL A 91 15.25 -13.47 16.37
N PRO A 92 15.49 -14.74 16.03
CA PRO A 92 16.68 -15.16 15.29
C PRO A 92 16.81 -14.35 14.01
N LEU A 93 17.98 -13.76 13.77
CA LEU A 93 18.27 -13.13 12.49
C LEU A 93 18.37 -14.23 11.43
N LEU A 94 17.72 -14.01 10.30
CA LEU A 94 17.71 -14.92 9.15
C LEU A 94 19.14 -15.34 8.72
N SER A 95 20.11 -14.48 8.98
CA SER A 95 21.55 -14.71 8.78
C SER A 95 22.16 -15.84 9.61
N LYS A 96 21.59 -16.18 10.76
CA LYS A 96 22.05 -17.31 11.59
C LYS A 96 21.56 -18.66 11.02
N THR A 97 20.41 -18.65 10.35
CA THR A 97 19.76 -19.84 9.81
C THR A 97 20.19 -20.13 8.36
N TYR A 98 20.75 -19.16 7.63
CA TYR A 98 21.07 -19.32 6.22
C TYR A 98 22.36 -18.60 5.79
N SER A 99 23.30 -19.38 5.23
CA SER A 99 24.56 -18.89 4.66
C SER A 99 24.80 -19.55 3.30
N GLY A 100 24.24 -18.98 2.23
CA GLY A 100 24.46 -19.49 0.87
C GLY A 100 23.80 -18.67 -0.25
N PRO A 101 24.32 -18.70 -1.48
CA PRO A 101 23.63 -18.17 -2.65
C PRO A 101 22.45 -19.11 -2.99
N GLY A 102 21.22 -18.63 -2.80
CA GLY A 102 20.04 -19.39 -3.20
C GLY A 102 18.89 -18.49 -3.56
N GLU A 103 17.88 -19.08 -4.19
CA GLU A 103 16.66 -18.38 -4.60
C GLU A 103 15.93 -17.80 -3.39
N TRP A 104 15.42 -16.59 -3.53
CA TRP A 104 14.57 -15.93 -2.54
C TRP A 104 13.15 -15.81 -3.09
N LYS A 105 12.17 -15.91 -2.20
CA LYS A 105 10.76 -15.71 -2.54
C LYS A 105 9.97 -15.17 -1.36
N MET A 106 8.78 -14.67 -1.65
CA MET A 106 7.74 -14.39 -0.67
C MET A 106 6.55 -15.33 -0.96
N VAL A 107 5.90 -15.79 0.10
CA VAL A 107 4.65 -16.56 0.00
C VAL A 107 3.54 -15.76 0.66
N LEU A 108 2.38 -15.72 0.02
CA LEU A 108 1.18 -15.02 0.49
C LEU A 108 0.12 -16.08 0.78
N LEU A 109 -0.20 -16.25 2.06
CA LEU A 109 -1.17 -17.23 2.54
C LEU A 109 -2.53 -16.54 2.63
N VAL A 110 -3.43 -16.92 1.74
CA VAL A 110 -4.76 -16.31 1.62
C VAL A 110 -5.78 -17.21 2.31
N ARG A 111 -6.53 -16.65 3.26
CA ARG A 111 -7.62 -17.37 3.93
C ARG A 111 -8.75 -17.70 2.97
N THR A 112 -9.09 -18.98 2.87
CA THR A 112 -10.17 -19.46 2.00
C THR A 112 -11.52 -19.59 2.70
N ASP A 113 -11.54 -19.59 4.04
CA ASP A 113 -12.77 -19.59 4.85
C ASP A 113 -13.54 -18.26 4.78
N LEU A 114 -12.89 -17.19 4.32
CA LEU A 114 -13.45 -15.84 4.23
C LEU A 114 -14.16 -15.54 2.89
N ASP A 115 -14.18 -16.49 1.96
CA ASP A 115 -14.75 -16.38 0.61
C ASP A 115 -14.46 -15.03 -0.09
N MET A 116 -13.19 -14.60 -0.02
CA MET A 116 -12.78 -13.32 -0.61
C MET A 116 -12.89 -13.35 -2.13
N GLY A 117 -13.63 -12.38 -2.70
CA GLY A 117 -13.60 -12.12 -4.13
C GLY A 117 -12.19 -11.84 -4.65
N LYS A 118 -11.91 -12.20 -5.91
CA LYS A 118 -10.58 -12.13 -6.52
C LYS A 118 -9.91 -10.76 -6.39
N GLY A 119 -10.66 -9.68 -6.58
CA GLY A 119 -10.14 -8.31 -6.45
C GLY A 119 -9.70 -8.00 -5.02
N LYS A 120 -10.51 -8.36 -4.03
CA LYS A 120 -10.18 -8.17 -2.62
C LYS A 120 -8.96 -8.99 -2.20
N ALA A 121 -8.92 -10.27 -2.59
CA ALA A 121 -7.77 -11.13 -2.30
C ALA A 121 -6.47 -10.56 -2.90
N ALA A 122 -6.53 -10.02 -4.12
CA ALA A 122 -5.40 -9.36 -4.76
C ALA A 122 -4.94 -8.10 -4.01
N ALA A 123 -5.86 -7.22 -3.62
CA ALA A 123 -5.54 -6.02 -2.85
C ALA A 123 -4.87 -6.37 -1.51
N GLN A 124 -5.46 -7.30 -0.76
CA GLN A 124 -4.93 -7.77 0.53
C GLN A 124 -3.53 -8.42 0.38
N CYS A 125 -3.29 -9.14 -0.71
CA CYS A 125 -1.95 -9.65 -1.07
C CYS A 125 -0.93 -8.52 -1.29
N CYS A 126 -1.32 -7.42 -1.90
CA CYS A 126 -0.46 -6.24 -2.09
C CYS A 126 -0.13 -5.57 -0.76
N HIS A 127 -1.13 -5.36 0.12
CA HIS A 127 -0.91 -4.82 1.46
C HIS A 127 0.06 -5.69 2.27
N ALA A 128 -0.17 -7.01 2.29
CA ALA A 128 0.66 -7.98 3.02
C ALA A 128 2.10 -7.98 2.53
N THR A 129 2.28 -7.93 1.20
CA THR A 129 3.60 -7.84 0.57
C THR A 129 4.36 -6.61 1.05
N LEU A 130 3.73 -5.44 1.03
CA LEU A 130 4.38 -4.18 1.37
C LEU A 130 4.73 -4.12 2.86
N ALA A 131 3.82 -4.57 3.73
CA ALA A 131 4.04 -4.66 5.17
C ALA A 131 5.26 -5.54 5.50
N ALA A 132 5.29 -6.77 4.96
CA ALA A 132 6.38 -7.71 5.20
C ALA A 132 7.72 -7.21 4.63
N TYR A 133 7.72 -6.63 3.43
CA TYR A 133 8.93 -6.03 2.83
C TYR A 133 9.48 -4.88 3.68
N ARG A 134 8.62 -3.94 4.11
CA ARG A 134 9.02 -2.80 4.95
C ARG A 134 9.60 -3.28 6.27
N LYS A 135 8.93 -4.20 6.95
CA LYS A 135 9.40 -4.77 8.23
C LYS A 135 10.74 -5.48 8.07
N LEU A 136 10.92 -6.27 7.01
CA LEU A 136 12.21 -6.91 6.74
C LEU A 136 13.30 -5.87 6.50
N LYS A 137 13.05 -4.87 5.66
CA LYS A 137 14.02 -3.81 5.33
C LYS A 137 14.44 -2.98 6.54
N GLN A 138 13.53 -2.75 7.49
CA GLN A 138 13.83 -2.10 8.77
C GLN A 138 14.65 -3.00 9.70
N ARG A 139 14.39 -4.31 9.69
CA ARG A 139 15.07 -5.29 10.55
C ARG A 139 16.49 -5.61 10.10
N ILE A 140 16.75 -5.66 8.79
CA ILE A 140 18.07 -6.05 8.26
C ILE A 140 19.02 -4.85 8.13
N ARG A 141 20.27 -5.03 8.54
CA ARG A 141 21.34 -4.03 8.37
C ARG A 141 22.16 -4.33 7.11
N ARG A 142 22.88 -3.33 6.59
CA ARG A 142 23.72 -3.49 5.38
C ARG A 142 24.76 -4.61 5.45
N TYR A 143 25.24 -4.94 6.64
CA TYR A 143 26.22 -6.00 6.88
C TYR A 143 25.59 -7.37 7.18
N ASP A 144 24.26 -7.44 7.28
CA ASP A 144 23.56 -8.71 7.51
C ASP A 144 23.62 -9.56 6.22
N PRO A 145 23.97 -10.86 6.30
CA PRO A 145 23.89 -11.78 5.16
C PRO A 145 22.56 -11.74 4.39
N ALA A 146 21.44 -11.49 5.08
CA ALA A 146 20.12 -11.33 4.49
C ALA A 146 20.01 -10.10 3.56
N TRP A 147 20.85 -9.08 3.73
CA TRP A 147 20.85 -7.86 2.90
C TRP A 147 21.14 -8.17 1.43
N ALA A 148 22.12 -9.04 1.16
CA ALA A 148 22.44 -9.46 -0.20
C ALA A 148 21.27 -10.24 -0.84
N GLY A 149 20.63 -11.10 -0.04
CA GLY A 149 19.48 -11.88 -0.48
C GLY A 149 18.26 -11.02 -0.81
N LEU A 150 17.93 -10.04 0.05
CA LEU A 150 16.84 -9.10 -0.24
C LEU A 150 17.12 -8.30 -1.53
N ARG A 151 18.34 -7.78 -1.71
CA ARG A 151 18.72 -7.05 -2.94
C ARG A 151 18.64 -7.92 -4.19
N ASN A 152 18.98 -9.20 -4.08
CA ASN A 152 18.80 -10.14 -5.18
C ASN A 152 17.32 -10.33 -5.48
N TRP A 153 16.48 -10.58 -4.48
CA TRP A 153 15.03 -10.68 -4.68
C TRP A 153 14.45 -9.43 -5.37
N GLU A 154 14.88 -8.23 -4.96
CA GLU A 154 14.48 -6.96 -5.60
C GLU A 154 14.88 -6.87 -7.08
N ARG A 155 16.08 -7.35 -7.44
CA ARG A 155 16.63 -7.29 -8.81
C ARG A 155 16.11 -8.39 -9.72
N TYR A 156 15.77 -9.56 -9.16
CA TYR A 156 15.41 -10.76 -9.92
C TYR A 156 13.90 -11.04 -9.86
N GLY A 157 13.09 -10.00 -10.08
CA GLY A 157 11.65 -10.13 -10.33
C GLY A 157 10.77 -10.29 -9.10
N GLN A 158 11.34 -10.29 -7.89
CA GLN A 158 10.58 -10.27 -6.64
C GLN A 158 9.53 -11.38 -6.55
N ALA A 159 9.94 -12.64 -6.73
CA ALA A 159 9.04 -13.79 -6.78
C ALA A 159 8.07 -13.83 -5.58
N LYS A 160 6.78 -13.90 -5.87
CA LYS A 160 5.65 -14.01 -4.92
C LYS A 160 4.77 -15.18 -5.33
N VAL A 161 4.38 -16.03 -4.38
CA VAL A 161 3.51 -17.19 -4.64
C VAL A 161 2.32 -17.14 -3.69
N THR A 162 1.11 -17.23 -4.21
CA THR A 162 -0.12 -17.26 -3.42
C THR A 162 -0.54 -18.69 -3.10
N LEU A 163 -0.73 -19.01 -1.82
CA LEU A 163 -1.18 -20.31 -1.34
C LEU A 163 -2.46 -20.18 -0.52
N LYS A 164 -3.21 -21.28 -0.42
CA LYS A 164 -4.42 -21.39 0.39
C LYS A 164 -4.07 -21.62 1.85
N CYS A 165 -4.75 -20.90 2.73
CA CYS A 165 -4.79 -21.14 4.16
C CYS A 165 -6.25 -21.42 4.56
N PRO A 166 -6.57 -22.56 5.17
CA PRO A 166 -7.97 -22.93 5.38
C PRO A 166 -8.67 -22.12 6.46
N ASN A 167 -7.96 -21.61 7.47
CA ASN A 167 -8.53 -20.83 8.57
C ASN A 167 -7.48 -19.94 9.27
N GLU A 168 -7.92 -19.14 10.24
CA GLU A 168 -7.05 -18.25 11.02
C GLU A 168 -6.09 -18.98 11.96
N GLU A 169 -6.51 -20.11 12.54
CA GLU A 169 -5.70 -20.88 13.48
C GLU A 169 -4.43 -21.40 12.79
N GLU A 170 -4.58 -21.97 11.60
CA GLU A 170 -3.45 -22.43 10.78
C GLU A 170 -2.57 -21.27 10.35
N MET A 171 -3.16 -20.13 9.96
CA MET A 171 -2.41 -18.91 9.62
C MET A 171 -1.51 -18.47 10.79
N LEU A 172 -2.04 -18.44 12.01
CA LEU A 172 -1.29 -18.06 13.20
C LEU A 172 -0.21 -19.08 13.56
N ALA A 173 -0.48 -20.37 13.38
CA ALA A 173 0.52 -21.42 13.58
C ALA A 173 1.70 -21.27 12.59
N LEU A 174 1.41 -21.01 11.32
CA LEU A 174 2.40 -20.77 10.27
C LEU A 174 3.17 -19.47 10.51
N GLN A 175 2.51 -18.41 10.99
CA GLN A 175 3.17 -17.15 11.37
C GLN A 175 4.20 -17.37 12.48
N LYS A 176 3.81 -18.07 13.55
CA LYS A 176 4.71 -18.41 14.66
C LYS A 176 5.89 -19.26 14.19
N LYS A 177 5.65 -20.27 13.34
CA LYS A 177 6.69 -21.11 12.74
C LYS A 177 7.66 -20.31 11.87
N ALA A 178 7.16 -19.39 11.04
CA ALA A 178 8.01 -18.53 10.22
C ALA A 178 8.89 -17.61 11.08
N ARG A 179 8.30 -16.97 12.10
CA ARG A 179 9.02 -16.09 13.03
C ARG A 179 10.10 -16.85 13.81
N SER A 180 9.85 -18.10 14.22
CA SER A 180 10.84 -18.92 14.93
C SER A 180 12.05 -19.31 14.06
N LEU A 181 11.86 -19.43 12.74
CA LEU A 181 12.94 -19.65 11.78
C LEU A 181 13.68 -18.34 11.38
N GLY A 182 13.24 -17.20 11.91
CA GLY A 182 13.83 -15.88 11.66
C GLY A 182 13.29 -15.18 10.42
N LEU A 183 12.26 -15.72 9.76
CA LEU A 183 11.56 -15.04 8.67
C LEU A 183 10.67 -13.92 9.20
N VAL A 184 10.47 -12.89 8.37
CA VAL A 184 9.38 -11.93 8.58
C VAL A 184 8.06 -12.59 8.17
N ALA A 185 7.03 -12.40 8.99
CA ALA A 185 5.71 -12.98 8.78
C ALA A 185 4.62 -12.02 9.26
N GLU A 186 4.01 -11.28 8.32
CA GLU A 186 3.05 -10.20 8.60
C GLU A 186 1.66 -10.53 8.08
N SER A 187 0.67 -10.44 8.96
CA SER A 187 -0.74 -10.66 8.64
C SER A 187 -1.45 -9.33 8.48
N ILE A 188 -2.25 -9.18 7.43
CA ILE A 188 -3.15 -8.04 7.24
C ILE A 188 -4.50 -8.35 7.85
N ARG A 189 -5.14 -7.31 8.41
CA ARG A 189 -6.50 -7.37 8.93
C ARG A 189 -7.40 -6.54 8.03
N ASP A 190 -8.62 -7.02 7.83
CA ASP A 190 -9.63 -6.25 7.11
C ASP A 190 -10.23 -5.18 8.04
N ALA A 191 -10.22 -3.92 7.61
CA ALA A 191 -10.80 -2.79 8.35
C ALA A 191 -12.33 -2.85 8.51
N GLY A 192 -12.98 -3.95 8.10
CA GLY A 192 -14.41 -4.16 8.32
C GLY A 192 -15.33 -3.41 7.36
N ARG A 193 -14.81 -2.86 6.24
CA ARG A 193 -15.60 -2.24 5.16
C ARG A 193 -16.28 -3.28 4.24
N THR A 194 -16.30 -4.56 4.63
CA THR A 194 -16.86 -5.65 3.82
C THR A 194 -17.63 -6.66 4.66
N GLN A 195 -18.21 -7.68 4.00
CA GLN A 195 -19.02 -8.76 4.59
C GLN A 195 -18.26 -9.72 5.53
N ILE A 196 -16.95 -9.52 5.72
CA ILE A 196 -16.13 -10.31 6.66
C ILE A 196 -16.28 -9.71 8.06
N ALA A 197 -16.31 -10.54 9.10
CA ALA A 197 -16.28 -10.06 10.48
C ALA A 197 -15.12 -9.06 10.69
N ALA A 198 -15.43 -7.89 11.25
CA ALA A 198 -14.46 -6.82 11.45
C ALA A 198 -13.18 -7.33 12.14
N ASN A 199 -12.03 -6.83 11.72
CA ASN A 199 -10.71 -7.17 12.29
C ASN A 199 -10.23 -8.61 12.03
N SER A 200 -10.87 -9.34 11.10
CA SER A 200 -10.39 -10.66 10.70
C SER A 200 -9.06 -10.56 9.94
N ARG A 201 -8.09 -11.41 10.29
CA ARG A 201 -6.86 -11.56 9.50
C ARG A 201 -7.20 -12.16 8.14
N THR A 202 -6.73 -11.58 7.04
CA THR A 202 -7.09 -12.01 5.67
C THR A 202 -5.96 -12.74 4.97
N VAL A 203 -4.77 -12.13 4.95
CA VAL A 203 -3.60 -12.61 4.23
C VAL A 203 -2.37 -12.52 5.13
N LEU A 204 -1.55 -13.56 5.13
CA LEU A 204 -0.25 -13.60 5.81
C LEU A 204 0.87 -13.66 4.76
N ALA A 205 1.74 -12.66 4.76
CA ALA A 205 2.96 -12.66 3.96
C ALA A 205 4.11 -13.29 4.76
N VAL A 206 4.75 -14.32 4.19
CA VAL A 206 5.95 -14.99 4.72
C VAL A 206 7.13 -14.68 3.81
N GLY A 207 8.17 -14.06 4.37
CA GLY A 207 9.33 -13.57 3.63
C GLY A 207 9.23 -12.07 3.25
N PRO A 208 10.04 -11.56 2.32
CA PRO A 208 10.96 -12.31 1.45
C PRO A 208 12.03 -13.07 2.23
N GLY A 209 12.37 -14.28 1.79
CA GLY A 209 13.41 -15.08 2.43
C GLY A 209 13.93 -16.19 1.54
N PRO A 210 14.98 -16.91 1.98
CA PRO A 210 15.52 -18.06 1.27
C PRO A 210 14.43 -19.09 1.00
N LYS A 211 14.30 -19.51 -0.26
CA LYS A 211 13.27 -20.44 -0.74
C LYS A 211 13.16 -21.69 0.14
N LYS A 212 14.29 -22.30 0.51
CA LYS A 212 14.33 -23.50 1.36
C LYS A 212 13.65 -23.29 2.72
N VAL A 213 13.92 -22.16 3.38
CA VAL A 213 13.35 -21.84 4.70
C VAL A 213 11.87 -21.47 4.58
N VAL A 214 11.49 -20.76 3.52
CA VAL A 214 10.09 -20.46 3.22
C VAL A 214 9.31 -21.76 2.94
N ASP A 215 9.87 -22.68 2.15
CA ASP A 215 9.26 -23.97 1.83
C ASP A 215 9.12 -24.88 3.05
N GLU A 216 10.01 -24.80 4.03
CA GLU A 216 9.86 -25.51 5.31
C GLU A 216 8.58 -25.07 6.06
N VAL A 217 8.20 -23.80 5.94
CA VAL A 217 6.98 -23.27 6.56
C VAL A 217 5.75 -23.68 5.76
N CYS A 218 5.71 -23.34 4.47
CA CYS A 218 4.47 -23.33 3.69
C CYS A 218 4.48 -24.22 2.43
N GLY A 219 5.53 -25.00 2.18
CA GLY A 219 5.65 -25.83 0.98
C GLY A 219 4.63 -26.97 0.86
N HIS A 220 3.92 -27.31 1.93
CA HIS A 220 2.86 -28.33 1.95
C HIS A 220 1.49 -27.78 1.53
N LEU A 221 1.34 -26.46 1.42
CA LEU A 221 0.08 -25.81 1.10
C LEU A 221 -0.18 -25.79 -0.41
N LYS A 222 -1.46 -25.72 -0.79
CA LYS A 222 -1.90 -25.70 -2.19
C LYS A 222 -1.90 -24.26 -2.74
N LEU A 223 -1.74 -24.11 -4.05
CA LEU A 223 -1.88 -22.81 -4.74
C LEU A 223 -3.32 -22.25 -4.57
N TYR A 224 -3.42 -20.92 -4.40
CA TYR A 224 -4.69 -20.16 -4.29
C TYR A 224 -5.51 -20.22 -5.58
#